data_AF-A0A9D1TSS7-F1
#
_entry.id   AF-A0A9D1TSS7-F1
#
_cell.length_a   1.000
_cell.length_b   1.000
_cell.length_c   1.000
_cell.angle_alpha   90.00
_cell.angle_beta   90.00
_cell.angle_gamma   90.00
#
_symmetry.space_group_name_H-M   'P 1'
#
loop_
_entity.id
_entity.type
_entity.pdbx_description
1 polymer ?
#
loop_
_entity_poly.entity_id
_entity_poly.type
_entity_poly.pdbx_seq_one_letter_code
_entity_poly.pdbx_strand_id
1 'polypeptide(L)' 'MSEKTDKLEDKITSLENIIAELESEGTSLERGIELFEKGVSLTRDCLAELGRSKGRITELKRRMDELTEVPYDTDEDK' A
#
# COMPACT_ATOMS: atom_id res chain seq x y z
N MET A 1 -11.29 -12.08 1.03
CA MET A 1 -10.51 -11.04 0.33
C MET A 1 -10.68 -9.64 0.93
N SER A 2 -11.33 -9.46 2.10
CA SER A 2 -11.69 -8.12 2.62
C SER A 2 -10.67 -7.52 3.61
N GLU A 3 -10.18 -8.29 4.60
CA GLU A 3 -9.47 -7.76 5.78
C GLU A 3 -8.19 -6.92 5.54
N LYS A 4 -7.54 -7.02 4.37
CA LYS A 4 -6.30 -6.27 4.09
C LYS A 4 -6.56 -4.93 3.41
N THR A 5 -7.67 -4.80 2.67
CA THR A 5 -8.04 -3.53 2.03
C THR A 5 -8.63 -2.59 3.07
N ASP A 6 -9.47 -3.13 3.97
CA ASP A 6 -10.06 -2.39 5.09
C ASP A 6 -8.96 -1.74 5.97
N LYS A 7 -7.85 -2.43 6.22
CA LYS A 7 -6.73 -1.88 7.01
C LYS A 7 -6.02 -0.67 6.39
N LEU A 8 -5.96 -0.57 5.06
CA LEU A 8 -5.32 0.57 4.40
C LEU A 8 -6.28 1.76 4.37
N GLU A 9 -7.55 1.51 4.04
CA GLU A 9 -8.64 2.52 4.08
C GLU A 9 -8.73 3.14 5.49
N ASP A 10 -8.74 2.31 6.55
CA ASP A 10 -8.76 2.75 7.94
C ASP A 10 -7.58 3.67 8.30
N LYS A 11 -6.38 3.36 7.77
CA LYS A 11 -5.20 4.20 7.97
C LYS A 11 -5.33 5.51 7.20
N ILE A 12 -5.85 5.50 5.98
CA ILE A 12 -6.08 6.73 5.20
C ILE A 12 -7.08 7.62 5.95
N THR A 13 -8.20 7.09 6.43
CA THR A 13 -9.16 7.85 7.25
C THR A 13 -8.53 8.38 8.53
N SER A 14 -7.66 7.60 9.18
CA SER A 14 -6.94 8.08 10.37
C SER A 14 -5.99 9.24 10.04
N LEU A 15 -5.38 9.27 8.86
CA LEU A 15 -4.53 10.36 8.40
C LEU A 15 -5.35 11.63 8.11
N GLU A 16 -6.52 11.48 7.48
CA GLU A 16 -7.46 12.59 7.24
C GLU A 16 -7.91 13.23 8.56
N ASN A 17 -8.20 12.43 9.59
CA ASN A 17 -8.53 12.93 10.92
C ASN A 17 -7.37 13.70 11.57
N ILE A 18 -6.12 13.25 11.39
CA ILE A 18 -4.93 13.95 11.87
C ILE A 18 -4.79 15.31 11.18
N ILE A 19 -5.03 15.38 9.88
CA ILE A 19 -5.01 16.64 9.12
C ILE A 19 -6.10 17.58 9.63
N ALA A 20 -7.32 17.09 9.82
CA ALA A 20 -8.42 17.88 10.35
C ALA A 20 -8.13 18.44 11.76
N GLU A 21 -7.48 17.66 12.64
CA GLU A 21 -7.02 18.16 13.94
C GLU A 21 -5.90 19.20 13.78
N LEU A 22 -4.94 19.01 12.87
CA LEU A 22 -3.86 19.97 12.62
C LEU A 22 -4.37 21.33 12.09
N GLU A 23 -5.44 21.31 11.31
CA GLU A 23 -6.07 22.52 10.75
C GLU A 23 -7.04 23.22 11.73
N SER A 24 -7.31 22.61 12.89
CA SER A 24 -8.25 23.16 13.87
C SER A 24 -7.70 24.40 14.59
N GLU A 25 -8.51 25.46 14.66
CA GLU A 25 -8.26 26.64 15.48
C GLU A 25 -8.35 26.27 16.98
N GLY A 26 -7.24 25.81 17.54
CA GLY A 26 -7.17 25.32 18.93
C GLY A 26 -6.05 24.32 19.18
N THR A 27 -5.41 23.83 18.12
CA THR A 27 -4.26 22.93 18.24
C THR A 27 -3.05 23.65 18.81
N SER A 28 -2.62 23.25 20.00
CA SER A 28 -1.39 23.74 20.61
C SER A 28 -0.17 23.26 19.84
N LEU A 29 0.97 23.93 20.03
CA LEU A 29 2.23 23.54 19.37
C LEU A 29 2.64 22.12 19.75
N GLU A 30 2.59 21.76 21.03
CA GLU A 30 2.90 20.41 21.51
C GLU A 30 1.97 19.37 20.88
N ARG A 31 0.67 19.68 20.79
CA ARG A 31 -0.30 18.79 20.15
C ARG A 31 -0.04 18.65 18.65
N GLY A 32 0.32 19.72 17.98
CA GLY A 32 0.70 19.70 16.56
C GLY A 32 1.92 18.83 16.29
N ILE A 33 2.92 18.86 17.18
CA ILE A 33 4.10 17.99 17.08
C ILE A 33 3.72 16.52 17.24
N GLU A 34 2.91 16.17 18.25
CA GLU A 34 2.42 14.79 18.43
C GLU A 34 1.63 14.29 17.21
N LEU A 35 0.74 15.13 16.67
CA LEU A 35 -0.06 14.80 15.49
C LEU A 35 0.82 14.59 14.26
N PHE A 36 1.86 15.41 14.09
CA PHE A 36 2.82 15.26 13.01
C PHE A 36 3.61 13.95 13.12
N GLU A 37 4.14 13.62 14.30
CA GLU A 37 4.85 12.35 14.54
C GLU A 37 3.94 11.14 14.24
N LYS A 38 2.69 11.21 14.70
CA LYS A 38 1.69 10.18 14.44
C LYS A 38 1.39 10.06 12.95
N GLY A 39 1.22 11.17 12.25
CA GLY A 39 1.01 11.22 10.80
C GLY A 39 2.16 10.56 10.03
N VAL A 40 3.41 10.92 10.35
CA VAL A 40 4.61 10.34 9.72
C VAL A 40 4.68 8.83 9.94
N SER A 41 4.44 8.35 11.17
CA SER A 41 4.42 6.92 11.45
C SER A 41 3.34 6.19 10.65
N LEU A 42 2.15 6.78 10.56
CA LEU A 42 1.02 6.19 9.87
C LEU A 42 1.26 6.11 8.36
N THR A 43 1.79 7.18 7.75
CA THR A 43 2.18 7.20 6.33
C THR A 43 3.23 6.13 6.03
N ARG A 44 4.22 5.95 6.91
CA ARG A 44 5.24 4.90 6.75
C ARG A 44 4.60 3.51 6.69
N ASP A 45 3.62 3.25 7.54
CA ASP A 45 2.92 1.97 7.55
C ASP A 45 2.09 1.75 6.28
N CYS A 46 1.41 2.79 5.78
CA CYS A 46 0.68 2.73 4.51
C CYS A 46 1.60 2.36 3.35
N LEU A 47 2.77 2.99 3.27
CA LEU A 47 3.77 2.69 2.24
C LEU A 47 4.28 1.25 2.33
N ALA A 48 4.49 0.74 3.55
CA ALA A 48 4.91 -0.65 3.75
C ALA A 48 3.84 -1.65 3.32
N GLU A 49 2.57 -1.35 3.59
CA GLU A 49 1.42 -2.18 3.17
C GLU A 49 1.24 -2.19 1.65
N LEU A 50 1.32 -1.01 1.02
CA LEU A 50 1.33 -0.88 -0.45
C LEU A 50 2.50 -1.65 -1.08
N GLY A 51 3.69 -1.56 -0.49
CA GLY A 51 4.87 -2.32 -0.95
C GLY A 51 4.65 -3.83 -0.93
N ARG A 52 4.04 -4.35 0.14
CA ARG A 52 3.68 -5.77 0.26
C ARG A 52 2.66 -6.19 -0.80
N SER A 53 1.62 -5.38 -1.02
CA SER A 53 0.60 -5.63 -2.04
C SER A 53 1.19 -5.62 -3.45
N LYS A 54 2.08 -4.65 -3.76
CA LYS A 54 2.82 -4.60 -5.02
C LYS A 54 3.66 -5.84 -5.24
N GLY A 55 4.41 -6.28 -4.21
CA GLY A 55 5.21 -7.51 -4.28
C GLY A 55 4.38 -8.74 -4.63
N ARG A 56 3.20 -8.89 -4.01
CA ARG A 56 2.27 -9.98 -4.31
C ARG A 56 1.76 -9.93 -5.75
N ILE A 57 1.44 -8.75 -6.27
CA ILE A 57 1.02 -8.59 -7.67
C ILE A 57 2.16 -8.98 -8.63
N THR A 58 3.40 -8.54 -8.34
CA THR A 58 4.57 -8.89 -9.16
C THR A 58 4.80 -10.40 -9.19
N GLU A 59 4.69 -11.08 -8.05
CA GLU A 59 4.80 -12.54 -7.99
C GLU A 59 3.71 -13.24 -8.82
N LEU A 60 2.46 -12.78 -8.69
CA LEU A 60 1.35 -13.33 -9.48
C LEU A 60 1.56 -13.15 -10.98
N LYS A 61 2.05 -11.99 -11.43
CA LYS A 61 2.40 -11.75 -12.84
C LYS A 61 3.47 -12.73 -13.32
N ARG A 62 4.55 -12.91 -12.56
CA ARG A 62 5.63 -13.83 -12.94
C ARG A 62 5.13 -15.27 -13.11
N ARG A 63 4.26 -15.74 -12.21
CA ARG A 63 3.64 -17.07 -12.31
C ARG A 63 2.73 -17.20 -13.52
N MET A 64 2.03 -16.13 -13.92
CA MET A 64 1.22 -16.14 -15.14
C MET A 64 2.10 -16.23 -16.39
N ASP A 65 3.20 -15.47 -16.43
CA ASP A 65 4.13 -15.49 -17.57
C ASP A 65 4.72 -16.91 -17.76
N GLU A 66 5.15 -17.56 -16.66
CA GLU A 66 5.64 -18.95 -16.63
C GLU A 66 4.60 -19.98 -17.15
N LEU A 67 3.29 -19.72 -16.98
CA LEU A 67 2.23 -20.59 -17.49
C LEU A 67 1.96 -20.40 -18.98
N THR A 68 2.35 -19.26 -19.55
CA THR A 68 2.09 -18.90 -20.95
C THR A 68 3.29 -19.13 -21.88
N GLU A 69 4.51 -19.24 -21.33
CA GLU A 69 5.68 -19.67 -22.08
C GLU A 69 5.71 -21.19 -22.21
N VAL A 70 5.11 -21.71 -23.29
CA VAL A 70 5.42 -23.06 -23.78
C VAL A 70 6.39 -22.95 -24.96
N PRO A 71 7.52 -23.69 -24.97
CA PRO A 71 8.33 -23.85 -26.17
C PRO A 71 7.45 -24.36 -27.30
N TYR A 72 7.39 -23.60 -28.39
CA TYR A 72 6.77 -24.05 -29.62
C TYR A 72 7.80 -24.93 -30.34
N ASP A 73 7.66 -26.26 -30.23
CA ASP A 73 8.45 -27.21 -31.01
C ASP A 73 8.00 -27.11 -32.48
N THR A 74 8.78 -26.38 -33.29
CA THR A 74 8.73 -26.51 -34.75
C THR A 74 9.57 -27.71 -35.17
N ASP A 75 9.08 -28.91 -34.89
CA ASP A 75 9.49 -30.11 -35.63
C ASP A 75 8.71 -30.17 -36.97
N GLU A 76 8.88 -29.17 -37.83
CA GLU A 76 8.34 -29.19 -39.22
C GLU A 76 9.34 -28.64 -40.25
N ASP A 77 10.62 -28.98 -40.11
CA ASP A 77 11.59 -28.91 -41.22
C ASP A 77 12.26 -30.28 -41.40
N LYS A 78 11.58 -31.17 -42.13
CA LYS A 78 12.19 -32.32 -42.79
C LYS A 78 11.63 -32.53 -44.18
#